data_AF-A0A1C5RL05-F1
#
_entry.id   AF-A0A1C5RL05-F1
#
_cell.length_a   1.000
_cell.length_b   1.000
_cell.length_c   1.000
_cell.angle_alpha   90.00
_cell.angle_beta   90.00
_cell.angle_gamma   90.00
#
_symmetry.space_group_name_H-M   'P 1'
#
loop_
_entity.id
_entity.type
_entity.pdbx_description
1 polymer ?
#
loop_
_entity_poly.entity_id
_entity_poly.type
_entity_poly.pdbx_seq_one_letter_code
_entity_poly.pdbx_strand_id
1 'polypeptide(L)' 'MEDMGYNRHGDDLPEPKLFCVKCEDIIEPNEQYIDFDGDSWCLSCFAKWKEEHTEWS' A
#
# COMPACT_ATOMS: atom_id res chain seq x y z
N MET A 1 -10.24 13.63 -43.10
CA MET A 1 -10.50 14.42 -41.88
C MET A 1 -11.59 13.68 -41.13
N GLU A 2 -11.19 12.82 -40.22
CA GLU A 2 -12.08 12.28 -39.20
C GLU A 2 -11.26 12.30 -37.91
N ASP A 3 -11.29 13.46 -37.26
CA ASP A 3 -10.78 13.67 -35.90
C ASP A 3 -11.58 12.76 -34.97
N MET A 4 -11.05 11.56 -34.71
CA MET A 4 -11.56 10.67 -33.68
C MET A 4 -11.23 11.32 -32.33
N GLY A 5 -12.20 12.07 -31.80
CA GLY A 5 -12.17 12.58 -30.45
C GLY A 5 -11.92 11.45 -29.48
N TYR A 6 -10.70 11.39 -28.94
CA TYR A 6 -10.37 10.59 -27.78
C TYR A 6 -11.26 11.08 -26.63
N ASN A 7 -12.38 10.39 -26.42
CA ASN A 7 -13.14 10.45 -25.19
C ASN A 7 -12.22 9.97 -24.08
N ARG A 8 -11.49 10.92 -23.48
CA ARG A 8 -10.66 10.73 -22.29
C ARG A 8 -11.61 10.59 -21.09
N HIS A 9 -12.39 9.51 -21.07
CA HIS A 9 -12.82 8.95 -19.81
C HIS A 9 -11.53 8.43 -19.17
N GLY A 10 -10.97 9.21 -18.24
CA GLY A 10 -9.91 8.70 -17.38
C GLY A 10 -10.50 7.51 -16.66
N ASP A 11 -10.17 6.31 -17.13
CA ASP A 11 -10.54 5.08 -16.48
C ASP A 11 -10.15 5.21 -15.01
N ASP A 12 -11.15 5.17 -14.16
CA ASP A 12 -11.11 5.07 -12.71
C ASP A 12 -10.50 3.69 -12.39
N LEU A 13 -9.23 3.49 -12.78
CA LEU A 13 -8.51 2.28 -12.46
C LEU A 13 -8.44 2.23 -10.94
N PRO A 14 -8.94 1.17 -10.30
CA PRO A 14 -8.87 1.07 -8.86
C PRO A 14 -7.41 1.21 -8.46
N GLU A 15 -7.13 2.12 -7.53
CA GLU A 15 -5.79 2.28 -6.99
C GLU A 15 -5.29 0.90 -6.52
N PRO A 16 -4.02 0.54 -6.78
CA PRO A 16 -3.49 -0.75 -6.39
C PRO A 16 -3.70 -0.93 -4.89
N LYS A 17 -4.46 -1.97 -4.51
CA LYS A 17 -4.71 -2.28 -3.10
C LYS A 17 -3.39 -2.70 -2.46
N LEU A 18 -2.99 -1.98 -1.42
CA LEU A 18 -1.84 -2.35 -0.59
C LEU A 18 -2.30 -3.34 0.48
N PHE A 19 -1.43 -4.30 0.81
CA PHE A 19 -1.70 -5.34 1.79
C PHE A 19 -0.60 -5.37 2.83
N CYS A 20 -0.98 -5.45 4.10
CA CYS A 20 -0.01 -5.65 5.18
C CYS A 20 0.37 -7.13 5.26
N VAL A 21 1.67 -7.44 5.09
CA VAL A 21 2.17 -8.84 5.12
C VAL A 21 1.93 -9.56 6.45
N LYS A 22 1.82 -8.80 7.56
CA LYS A 22 1.74 -9.39 8.91
C LYS A 22 0.32 -9.71 9.36
N CYS A 23 -0.65 -8.88 9.01
CA CYS A 23 -2.06 -9.11 9.38
C CYS A 23 -2.92 -9.56 8.20
N GLU A 24 -2.34 -9.65 6.99
CA GLU A 24 -3.01 -10.06 5.76
C GLU A 24 -4.27 -9.22 5.46
N ASP A 25 -4.23 -7.94 5.87
CA ASP A 25 -5.33 -7.00 5.75
C ASP A 25 -5.00 -5.90 4.73
N ILE A 26 -6.04 -5.29 4.19
CA ILE A 26 -5.92 -4.17 3.25
C ILE A 26 -5.43 -2.95 4.02
N ILE A 27 -4.44 -2.27 3.47
CA ILE A 27 -4.06 -0.92 3.88
C ILE A 27 -4.87 0.03 3.02
N GLU A 28 -5.78 0.76 3.64
CA GLU A 28 -6.66 1.68 2.93
C GLU A 28 -5.84 2.79 2.22
N PRO A 29 -6.31 3.34 1.09
CA PRO A 29 -5.54 4.34 0.33
C PRO A 29 -5.14 5.59 1.15
N ASN A 30 -5.91 5.91 2.20
CA ASN A 30 -5.66 7.02 3.11
C ASN A 30 -4.85 6.63 4.36
N GLU A 31 -4.44 5.37 4.51
CA GLU A 31 -3.62 4.89 5.60
C GLU A 31 -2.13 4.97 5.27
N GLN A 32 -1.33 5.30 6.27
CA GLN A 32 0.13 5.28 6.13
C GLN A 32 0.64 3.86 6.28
N TYR A 33 1.65 3.52 5.49
CA TYR A 33 2.33 2.23 5.54
C TYR A 33 3.84 2.40 5.42
N ILE A 34 4.54 1.32 5.71
CA ILE A 34 5.98 1.22 5.58
C ILE A 34 6.27 0.12 4.56
N ASP A 35 7.03 0.47 3.52
CA ASP A 35 7.67 -0.51 2.66
C ASP A 35 8.95 -0.97 3.35
N PHE A 36 9.02 -2.25 3.71
CA PHE A 36 10.17 -2.84 4.38
C PHE A 36 10.45 -4.22 3.79
N ASP A 37 11.66 -4.38 3.25
CA ASP A 37 12.15 -5.61 2.62
C ASP A 37 11.29 -6.08 1.42
N GLY A 38 10.66 -5.15 0.70
CA GLY A 38 9.77 -5.45 -0.43
C GLY A 38 8.36 -5.85 -0.03
N ASP A 39 8.07 -5.89 1.27
CA ASP A 39 6.74 -6.09 1.81
C ASP A 39 6.15 -4.77 2.31
N SER A 40 4.83 -4.63 2.15
CA SER A 40 4.07 -3.52 2.75
C SER A 40 3.63 -3.88 4.16
N TRP A 41 3.82 -2.95 5.10
CA TRP A 41 3.46 -3.11 6.51
C TRP A 41 2.60 -1.95 6.97
N CYS A 42 1.47 -2.25 7.64
CA CYS A 42 0.77 -1.21 8.38
C CYS A 42 1.61 -0.76 9.59
N LEU A 43 1.43 0.50 10.01
CA LEU A 43 2.23 1.08 11.09
C LEU A 43 2.18 0.27 12.39
N SER A 44 1.00 -0.26 12.73
CA SER A 44 0.77 -1.06 13.92
C SER A 44 1.57 -2.37 13.90
N CYS A 45 1.60 -3.07 12.75
CA CYS A 45 2.34 -4.32 12.61
C CYS A 45 3.84 -4.08 12.60
N PHE A 46 4.31 -3.02 11.90
CA PHE A 46 5.72 -2.70 11.88
C PHE A 46 6.24 -2.23 13.25
N ALA A 47 5.42 -1.51 14.03
CA ALA A 47 5.78 -1.12 15.39
C ALA A 47 6.03 -2.35 16.29
N LYS A 48 5.14 -3.35 16.25
CA LYS A 48 5.31 -4.61 16.98
C LYS A 48 6.54 -5.37 16.51
N TRP A 49 6.74 -5.48 15.20
CA TRP A 49 7.93 -6.11 14.64
C TRP A 49 9.21 -5.46 15.15
N LYS A 50 9.26 -4.12 15.20
CA LYS A 50 10.40 -3.40 15.80
C LYS A 50 10.60 -3.73 17.27
N GLU A 51 9.55 -3.83 18.08
CA GLU A 51 9.69 -4.20 19.49
C GLU A 51 10.23 -5.63 19.67
N GLU A 52 9.80 -6.56 18.82
CA GLU A 52 10.24 -7.96 18.84
C GLU A 52 11.68 -8.15 18.31
N HIS A 53 12.09 -7.31 17.34
CA HIS A 53 13.38 -7.44 16.65
C HIS A 53 14.42 -6.40 17.06
N THR A 54 14.04 -5.39 17.83
CA THR A 54 14.99 -4.48 18.49
C THR A 54 15.26 -5.05 19.88
N GLU A 55 16.12 -6.06 19.95
CA GLU A 55 16.75 -6.44 21.21
C GLU A 55 17.60 -5.25 21.67
N TRP A 56 17.20 -4.61 22.77
CA TRP A 56 18.07 -3.67 23.47
C TRP A 56 19.26 -4.46 24.00
N SER A 57 20.39 -4.37 23.30
CA SER A 57 21.70 -4.84 23.78
C SER A 57 22.21 -3.95 24.91
#